data_AF-A0A7C5MQX2-F1
#
_entry.id   AF-A0A7C5MQX2-F1
#
_cell.length_a   1.000
_cell.length_b   1.000
_cell.length_c   1.000
_cell.angle_alpha   90.00
_cell.angle_beta   90.00
_cell.angle_gamma   90.00
#
_symmetry.space_group_name_H-M   'P 1'
#
loop_
_entity.id
_entity.type
_entity.pdbx_description
1 polymer ?
#
loop_
_entity_poly.entity_id
_entity_poly.type
_entity_poly.pdbx_seq_one_letter_code
_entity_poly.pdbx_strand_id
1 'polypeptide(L)'
;MRKFTKFSPNTLNDEQQYNNGSRFANPGISLMLGFSLLIICVMFSSFAAGWIASSFGGAAKTFGELIGVNRGLYRFIQGFSNLASWGMAAILWAIYTGSFRNQLGLRQRTWKGYFPLAAVTILVALPFVEWLLIDASAFHLPESMKGLEQWALSRESDTGGSIIALLGDTSFAGLTANIIVFAVIPAISEELFFRGFLLGTLKRSMGLHTAVWLSAVLFSILHFQFLGFFSRVVLGAL
;
A
#
# COMPACT_ATOMS: atom_id res chain seq x y z
N MET A 1 9.34 -12.88 39.46
CA MET A 1 8.53 -13.70 38.53
C MET A 1 7.43 -12.82 37.94
N ARG A 2 7.59 -12.37 36.70
CA ARG A 2 6.64 -11.48 36.01
C ARG A 2 5.48 -12.31 35.46
N LYS A 3 4.25 -11.85 35.76
CA LYS A 3 2.99 -12.44 35.32
C LYS A 3 2.96 -12.54 33.79
N PHE A 4 2.82 -13.77 33.28
CA PHE A 4 2.40 -14.02 31.91
C PHE A 4 1.06 -13.30 31.66
N THR A 5 1.05 -12.46 30.63
CA THR A 5 -0.13 -11.80 30.10
C THR A 5 -1.16 -12.85 29.71
N LYS A 6 -2.30 -12.86 30.42
CA LYS A 6 -3.50 -13.59 30.04
C LYS A 6 -3.92 -13.14 28.64
N PHE A 7 -3.85 -14.06 27.67
CA PHE A 7 -4.58 -13.93 26.41
C PHE A 7 -6.06 -13.70 26.74
N SER A 8 -6.63 -12.63 26.19
CA SER A 8 -8.04 -12.29 26.38
C SER A 8 -8.94 -13.38 25.77
N PRO A 9 -9.99 -13.86 26.45
CA PRO A 9 -10.90 -14.88 25.93
C PRO A 9 -11.56 -14.53 24.58
N ASN A 10 -11.60 -13.25 24.22
CA ASN A 10 -12.22 -12.79 22.96
C ASN A 10 -11.38 -13.08 21.70
N THR A 11 -10.07 -13.28 21.80
CA THR A 11 -9.24 -13.49 20.60
C THR A 11 -9.54 -14.83 19.92
N LEU A 12 -9.90 -15.86 20.70
CA LEU A 12 -10.28 -17.17 20.18
C LEU A 12 -11.61 -17.11 19.42
N ASN A 13 -12.57 -16.30 19.89
CA ASN A 13 -13.85 -16.09 19.22
C ASN A 13 -13.71 -15.27 17.93
N ASP A 14 -12.83 -14.27 17.90
CA ASP A 14 -12.57 -13.46 16.70
C ASP A 14 -11.79 -14.24 15.63
N GLU A 15 -10.82 -15.08 16.01
CA GLU A 15 -10.14 -16.00 15.09
C GLU A 15 -11.09 -17.07 14.55
N GLN A 16 -11.95 -17.65 15.40
CA GLN A 16 -12.99 -18.59 14.95
C GLN A 16 -14.04 -17.94 14.05
N GLN A 17 -14.44 -16.68 14.29
CA GLN A 17 -15.38 -15.97 13.41
C GLN A 17 -14.74 -15.55 12.07
N TYR A 18 -13.46 -15.19 12.05
CA TYR A 18 -12.75 -14.92 10.79
C TYR A 18 -12.53 -16.19 9.96
N ASN A 19 -12.23 -17.32 10.61
CA ASN A 19 -12.12 -18.63 9.97
C ASN A 19 -13.47 -19.19 9.50
N ASN A 20 -14.56 -18.96 10.26
CA ASN A 20 -15.91 -19.38 9.87
C ASN A 20 -16.56 -18.45 8.81
N GLY A 21 -16.00 -17.27 8.58
CA GLY A 21 -16.53 -16.26 7.65
C GLY A 21 -15.90 -16.27 6.25
N SER A 22 -14.91 -17.14 5.99
CA SER A 22 -14.27 -17.21 4.68
C SER A 22 -14.87 -18.31 3.82
N ARG A 23 -15.38 -17.93 2.66
CA ARG A 23 -15.96 -18.83 1.65
C ARG A 23 -15.04 -19.98 1.22
N PHE A 24 -13.72 -19.85 1.42
CA PHE A 24 -12.74 -20.89 1.15
C PHE A 24 -12.03 -21.34 2.43
N ALA A 25 -12.02 -22.65 2.67
CA ALA A 25 -11.27 -23.26 3.77
C ALA A 25 -9.75 -23.22 3.54
N ASN A 26 -9.29 -23.13 2.28
CA ASN A 26 -7.86 -23.11 1.95
C ASN A 26 -7.35 -21.65 1.79
N PRO A 27 -6.41 -21.20 2.64
CA PRO A 27 -5.85 -19.85 2.55
C PRO A 27 -5.00 -19.64 1.29
N GLY A 28 -4.33 -20.67 0.76
CA GLY A 28 -3.55 -20.59 -0.47
C GLY A 28 -4.42 -20.23 -1.69
N ILE A 29 -5.59 -20.87 -1.82
CA ILE A 29 -6.56 -20.53 -2.88
C ILE A 29 -7.06 -19.09 -2.72
N SER A 30 -7.29 -18.66 -1.48
CA SER A 30 -7.74 -17.29 -1.20
C SER A 30 -6.69 -16.26 -1.65
N LEU A 31 -5.41 -16.52 -1.35
CA LEU A 31 -4.30 -15.67 -1.80
C LEU A 31 -4.22 -15.63 -3.34
N MET A 32 -4.24 -16.79 -4.00
CA MET A 32 -4.18 -16.86 -5.46
C MET A 32 -5.30 -16.06 -6.12
N LEU A 33 -6.55 -16.27 -5.69
CA LEU A 33 -7.70 -15.57 -6.25
C LEU A 33 -7.67 -14.07 -5.95
N GLY A 34 -7.32 -13.66 -4.73
CA GLY A 34 -7.26 -12.24 -4.38
C GLY A 34 -6.14 -11.49 -5.10
N PHE A 35 -4.96 -12.10 -5.28
CA PHE A 35 -3.89 -11.52 -6.12
C PHE A 35 -4.25 -11.52 -7.61
N SER A 36 -4.94 -12.54 -8.10
CA SER A 36 -5.45 -12.54 -9.49
C SER A 36 -6.44 -11.40 -9.71
N LEU A 37 -7.33 -11.17 -8.75
CA LEU A 37 -8.26 -10.06 -8.76
C LEU A 37 -7.53 -8.70 -8.72
N LEU A 38 -6.50 -8.56 -7.88
CA LEU A 38 -5.66 -7.36 -7.86
C LEU A 38 -5.04 -7.09 -9.24
N ILE A 39 -4.46 -8.10 -9.89
CA ILE A 39 -3.86 -7.96 -11.22
C ILE A 39 -4.91 -7.50 -12.24
N ILE A 40 -6.10 -8.10 -12.24
CA ILE A 40 -7.20 -7.70 -13.14
C ILE A 40 -7.59 -6.23 -12.90
N CYS A 41 -7.76 -5.83 -11.64
CA CYS A 41 -8.08 -4.44 -11.28
C CYS A 41 -6.97 -3.47 -11.70
N VAL A 42 -5.70 -3.83 -11.51
CA VAL A 42 -4.54 -3.02 -11.96
C VAL A 42 -4.51 -2.88 -13.48
N MET A 43 -4.75 -3.96 -14.22
CA MET A 43 -4.77 -3.92 -15.70
C MET A 43 -5.92 -3.05 -16.21
N PHE A 44 -7.13 -3.22 -15.67
CA PHE A 44 -8.28 -2.40 -16.03
C PHE A 44 -8.05 -0.93 -15.70
N SER A 45 -7.53 -0.65 -14.50
CA SER A 45 -7.17 0.69 -14.05
C SER A 45 -6.14 1.34 -14.97
N SER A 46 -5.10 0.60 -15.37
CA SER A 46 -4.04 1.09 -16.25
C SER A 46 -4.58 1.41 -17.65
N PHE A 47 -5.47 0.57 -18.18
CA PHE A 47 -6.14 0.83 -19.45
C PHE A 47 -7.04 2.08 -19.38
N ALA A 48 -7.87 2.19 -18.35
CA ALA A 48 -8.73 3.36 -18.14
C ALA A 48 -7.91 4.64 -17.95
N ALA A 49 -6.83 4.60 -17.17
CA ALA A 49 -5.90 5.71 -17.00
C ALA A 49 -5.28 6.15 -18.34
N GLY A 50 -4.83 5.19 -19.16
CA GLY A 50 -4.29 5.46 -20.50
C GLY A 50 -5.33 6.09 -21.43
N TRP A 51 -6.56 5.60 -21.41
CA TRP A 51 -7.66 6.15 -22.19
C TRP A 51 -8.06 7.57 -21.75
N ILE A 52 -8.10 7.83 -20.43
CA ILE A 52 -8.36 9.17 -19.89
C ILE A 52 -7.21 10.12 -20.27
N ALA A 53 -5.96 9.68 -20.12
CA ALA A 53 -4.79 10.43 -20.54
C ALA A 53 -4.82 10.79 -22.04
N SER A 54 -5.14 9.85 -22.92
CA SER A 54 -5.20 10.12 -24.36
C SER A 54 -6.36 11.03 -24.76
N SER A 55 -7.48 10.96 -24.03
CA SER A 55 -8.68 11.73 -24.36
C SER A 55 -8.64 13.16 -23.82
N PHE A 56 -7.99 13.38 -22.67
CA PHE A 56 -8.02 14.65 -21.94
C PHE A 56 -6.62 15.26 -21.70
N GLY A 57 -5.55 14.57 -22.10
CA GLY A 57 -4.15 14.97 -21.84
C GLY A 57 -3.62 16.10 -22.71
N GLY A 58 -4.39 16.55 -23.71
CA GLY A 58 -3.99 17.64 -24.59
C GLY A 58 -2.70 17.32 -25.36
N ALA A 59 -1.67 18.14 -25.18
CA ALA A 59 -0.39 18.00 -25.89
C ALA A 59 0.55 16.94 -25.28
N ALA A 60 0.23 16.36 -24.12
CA ALA A 60 1.06 15.34 -23.49
C ALA A 60 1.08 14.06 -24.34
N LYS A 61 2.28 13.57 -24.71
CA LYS A 61 2.46 12.33 -25.48
C LYS A 61 2.65 11.11 -24.57
N THR A 62 3.14 11.34 -23.35
CA THR A 62 3.36 10.30 -22.35
C THR A 62 2.65 10.64 -21.05
N PHE A 63 2.41 9.62 -20.22
CA PHE A 63 1.79 9.84 -18.90
C PHE A 63 2.65 10.73 -18.00
N GLY A 64 3.98 10.60 -18.08
CA GLY A 64 4.92 11.44 -17.32
C GLY A 64 4.81 12.92 -17.70
N GLU A 65 4.61 13.24 -18.99
CA GLU A 65 4.48 14.62 -19.46
C GLU A 65 3.21 15.32 -18.95
N LEU A 66 2.17 14.57 -18.57
CA LEU A 66 0.93 15.15 -18.02
C LEU A 66 1.17 16.01 -16.79
N ILE A 67 2.21 15.72 -15.99
CA ILE A 67 2.53 16.54 -14.82
C ILE A 67 2.93 17.98 -15.20
N GLY A 68 3.50 18.18 -16.39
CA GLY A 68 3.86 19.51 -16.91
C GLY A 68 2.72 20.19 -17.65
N VAL A 69 1.87 19.40 -18.33
CA VAL A 69 0.78 19.91 -19.18
C VAL A 69 -0.51 20.15 -18.40
N ASN A 70 -0.90 19.20 -17.54
CA ASN A 70 -2.12 19.25 -16.75
C ASN A 70 -1.96 18.47 -15.43
N ARG A 71 -1.38 19.15 -14.42
CA ARG A 71 -1.18 18.60 -13.06
C ARG A 71 -2.46 18.07 -12.42
N GLY A 72 -3.59 18.74 -12.66
CA GLY A 72 -4.89 18.33 -12.13
C GLY A 72 -5.32 16.97 -12.67
N LEU A 73 -5.19 16.77 -13.99
CA LEU A 73 -5.49 15.50 -14.63
C LEU A 73 -4.51 14.39 -14.20
N TYR A 74 -3.22 14.71 -14.05
CA TYR A 74 -2.24 13.76 -13.53
C TYR A 74 -2.63 13.27 -12.12
N ARG A 75 -2.94 14.20 -11.20
CA ARG A 75 -3.42 13.88 -9.84
C ARG A 75 -4.70 13.03 -9.88
N PHE A 76 -5.65 13.42 -10.72
CA PHE A 76 -6.91 12.67 -10.87
C PHE A 76 -6.66 11.23 -11.32
N ILE A 77 -5.84 11.03 -12.35
CA ILE A 77 -5.50 9.70 -12.84
C ILE A 77 -4.80 8.88 -11.76
N GLN A 78 -3.83 9.44 -11.03
CA GLN A 78 -3.14 8.73 -9.95
C GLN A 78 -4.09 8.29 -8.83
N GLY A 79 -4.97 9.19 -8.37
CA GLY A 79 -5.96 8.87 -7.33
C GLY A 79 -6.99 7.85 -7.80
N PHE A 80 -7.52 8.02 -9.01
CA PHE A 80 -8.41 7.05 -9.64
C PHE A 80 -7.74 5.68 -9.77
N SER A 81 -6.50 5.64 -10.25
CA SER A 81 -5.79 4.39 -10.46
C SER A 81 -5.54 3.64 -9.17
N ASN A 82 -5.15 4.33 -8.10
CA ASN A 82 -4.97 3.72 -6.80
C ASN A 82 -6.28 3.10 -6.26
N LEU A 83 -7.40 3.83 -6.33
CA LEU A 83 -8.72 3.33 -5.90
C LEU A 83 -9.21 2.18 -6.78
N ALA A 84 -9.09 2.31 -8.11
CA ALA A 84 -9.56 1.31 -9.06
C ALA A 84 -8.71 0.03 -9.06
N SER A 85 -7.49 0.08 -8.55
CA SER A 85 -6.62 -1.08 -8.34
C SER A 85 -6.78 -1.66 -6.93
N TRP A 86 -6.09 -1.09 -5.95
CA TRP A 86 -6.00 -1.60 -4.58
C TRP A 86 -7.34 -1.58 -3.85
N GLY A 87 -8.04 -0.43 -3.89
CA GLY A 87 -9.30 -0.25 -3.19
C GLY A 87 -10.40 -1.16 -3.75
N MET A 88 -10.53 -1.19 -5.08
CA MET A 88 -11.52 -2.01 -5.77
C MET A 88 -11.26 -3.50 -5.57
N ALA A 89 -10.00 -3.95 -5.65
CA ALA A 89 -9.65 -5.35 -5.41
C ALA A 89 -10.06 -5.78 -3.99
N ALA A 90 -9.79 -4.96 -2.98
CA ALA A 90 -10.18 -5.23 -1.59
C ALA A 90 -11.71 -5.26 -1.43
N ILE A 91 -12.43 -4.31 -2.02
CA ILE A 91 -13.90 -4.24 -1.95
C ILE A 91 -14.55 -5.45 -2.64
N LEU A 92 -14.14 -5.77 -3.87
CA LEU A 92 -14.65 -6.91 -4.63
C LEU A 92 -14.36 -8.23 -3.90
N TRP A 93 -13.18 -8.37 -3.31
CA TRP A 93 -12.84 -9.51 -2.47
C TRP A 93 -13.79 -9.64 -1.27
N ALA A 94 -14.04 -8.53 -0.56
CA ALA A 94 -14.89 -8.49 0.61
C ALA A 94 -16.37 -8.77 0.28
N ILE A 95 -16.85 -8.34 -0.90
CA ILE A 95 -18.18 -8.69 -1.44
C ILE A 95 -18.25 -10.18 -1.79
N TYR A 96 -17.27 -10.68 -2.53
CA TYR A 96 -17.25 -12.06 -3.06
C TYR A 96 -17.29 -13.12 -1.96
N THR A 97 -16.66 -12.81 -0.83
CA THR A 97 -16.56 -13.67 0.34
C THR A 97 -17.66 -13.43 1.39
N GLY A 98 -18.54 -12.44 1.17
CA GLY A 98 -19.74 -12.21 1.98
C GLY A 98 -19.53 -11.61 3.37
N SER A 99 -18.31 -11.17 3.71
CA SER A 99 -17.98 -10.66 5.05
C SER A 99 -17.34 -9.28 5.00
N PHE A 100 -18.05 -8.31 4.39
CA PHE A 100 -17.55 -6.97 4.06
C PHE A 100 -16.85 -6.25 5.22
N ARG A 101 -17.52 -6.14 6.39
CA ARG A 101 -16.97 -5.42 7.55
C ARG A 101 -15.80 -6.12 8.22
N ASN A 102 -15.78 -7.45 8.20
CA ASN A 102 -14.72 -8.23 8.85
C ASN A 102 -13.48 -8.31 7.94
N GLN A 103 -13.67 -8.40 6.62
CA GLN A 103 -12.58 -8.52 5.67
C GLN A 103 -11.99 -7.19 5.22
N LEU A 104 -12.67 -6.07 5.45
CA LEU A 104 -12.06 -4.75 5.29
C LEU A 104 -11.42 -4.23 6.58
N GLY A 105 -11.40 -5.02 7.66
CA GLY A 105 -10.82 -4.61 8.94
C GLY A 105 -11.56 -3.44 9.62
N LEU A 106 -12.77 -3.10 9.17
CA LEU A 106 -13.55 -1.95 9.65
C LEU A 106 -14.14 -2.17 11.06
N ARG A 107 -14.03 -3.39 11.59
CA ARG A 107 -14.47 -3.76 12.94
C ARG A 107 -13.34 -3.52 13.95
N GLN A 108 -12.99 -2.26 14.18
CA GLN A 108 -11.97 -1.86 15.16
C GLN A 108 -12.57 -1.19 16.40
N ARG A 109 -11.89 -1.40 17.53
CA ARG A 109 -12.22 -0.88 18.87
C ARG A 109 -12.00 0.64 18.95
N THR A 110 -12.65 1.32 19.90
CA THR A 110 -12.70 2.79 20.06
C THR A 110 -11.39 3.53 19.71
N TRP A 111 -11.39 4.24 18.58
CA TRP A 111 -10.23 4.95 18.00
C TRP A 111 -9.65 6.08 18.87
N LYS A 112 -10.47 6.68 19.75
CA LYS A 112 -10.10 7.87 20.54
C LYS A 112 -8.88 7.67 21.45
N GLY A 113 -8.66 6.46 21.97
CA GLY A 113 -7.50 6.15 22.83
C GLY A 113 -6.21 5.87 22.05
N TYR A 114 -6.33 5.49 20.76
CA TYR A 114 -5.20 5.07 19.93
C TYR A 114 -4.66 6.21 19.07
N PHE A 115 -5.43 7.28 18.85
CA PHE A 115 -4.99 8.43 18.06
C PHE A 115 -3.68 9.07 18.57
N PRO A 116 -3.53 9.44 19.86
CA PRO A 116 -2.27 10.01 20.34
C PRO A 116 -1.11 9.01 20.27
N LEU A 117 -1.37 7.73 20.50
CA LEU A 117 -0.37 6.68 20.36
C LEU A 117 0.11 6.55 18.91
N ALA A 118 -0.81 6.54 17.94
CA ALA A 118 -0.48 6.50 16.52
C ALA A 118 0.33 7.74 16.10
N ALA A 119 -0.05 8.94 16.57
CA ALA A 119 0.69 10.17 16.29
C ALA A 119 2.13 10.11 16.83
N VAL A 120 2.31 9.66 18.07
CA VAL A 120 3.65 9.48 18.67
C VAL A 120 4.45 8.42 17.93
N THR A 121 3.83 7.28 17.58
CA THR A 121 4.50 6.22 16.80
C THR A 121 4.99 6.76 15.47
N ILE A 122 4.17 7.53 14.75
CA ILE A 122 4.59 8.14 13.47
C ILE A 122 5.77 9.08 13.70
N LEU A 123 5.69 10.00 14.66
CA LEU A 123 6.76 10.97 14.93
C LEU A 123 8.09 10.30 15.32
N VAL A 124 8.03 9.22 16.09
CA VAL A 124 9.22 8.44 16.48
C VAL A 124 9.73 7.58 15.33
N ALA A 125 8.85 7.10 14.46
CA ALA A 125 9.23 6.31 13.30
C ALA A 125 9.94 7.15 12.22
N LEU A 126 9.62 8.45 12.07
CA LEU A 126 10.23 9.32 11.04
C LEU A 126 11.76 9.29 11.00
N PRO A 127 12.51 9.56 12.08
CA PRO A 127 13.97 9.50 12.05
C PRO A 127 14.50 8.08 11.77
N PHE A 128 13.77 7.06 12.20
CA PHE A 128 14.16 5.67 11.99
C PHE A 128 13.95 5.22 10.54
N VAL A 129 12.86 5.68 9.91
CA VAL A 129 12.57 5.46 8.49
C VAL A 129 13.64 6.09 7.62
N GLU A 130 14.03 7.33 7.94
CA GLU A 130 15.10 8.04 7.24
C GLU A 130 16.43 7.29 7.34
N TRP A 131 16.78 6.82 8.54
CA TRP A 131 18.00 6.04 8.76
C TRP A 131 18.05 4.71 7.99
N LEU A 132 16.88 4.15 7.65
CA LEU A 132 16.76 2.91 6.89
C LEU A 132 16.73 3.12 5.37
N LEU A 133 16.72 4.36 4.90
CA LEU A 133 16.87 4.64 3.47
C LEU A 133 18.28 4.32 3.04
N ILE A 134 18.40 3.67 1.89
CA ILE A 134 19.68 3.44 1.24
C ILE A 134 20.00 4.68 0.42
N ASP A 135 21.15 5.30 0.67
CA ASP A 135 21.64 6.40 -0.15
C ASP A 135 21.91 5.94 -1.59
N ALA A 136 21.30 6.62 -2.56
CA ALA A 136 21.45 6.29 -3.97
C ALA A 136 22.92 6.32 -4.44
N SER A 137 23.72 7.25 -3.89
CA SER A 137 25.14 7.38 -4.20
C SER A 137 26.02 6.31 -3.55
N ALA A 138 25.54 5.65 -2.50
CA ALA A 138 26.22 4.55 -1.82
C ALA A 138 25.76 3.17 -2.33
N PHE A 139 24.72 3.14 -3.15
CA PHE A 139 24.14 1.90 -3.64
C PHE A 139 24.91 1.34 -4.85
N HIS A 140 25.84 0.43 -4.56
CA HIS A 140 26.61 -0.29 -5.57
C HIS A 140 26.49 -1.80 -5.39
N LEU A 141 26.14 -2.50 -6.47
CA LEU A 141 26.04 -3.95 -6.49
C LEU A 141 27.22 -4.58 -7.24
N PRO A 142 27.49 -5.87 -7.01
CA PRO A 142 28.49 -6.61 -7.78
C PRO A 142 28.21 -6.56 -9.28
N GLU A 143 29.24 -6.77 -10.10
CA GLU A 143 29.15 -6.66 -11.56
C GLU A 143 28.05 -7.55 -12.17
N SER A 144 27.80 -8.73 -11.59
CA SER A 144 26.72 -9.64 -11.99
C SER A 144 25.32 -9.08 -11.81
N MET A 145 25.14 -8.01 -11.03
CA MET A 145 23.85 -7.38 -10.71
C MET A 145 23.77 -5.91 -11.14
N LYS A 146 24.70 -5.41 -11.97
CA LYS A 146 24.66 -4.02 -12.48
C LYS A 146 23.34 -3.63 -13.13
N GLY A 147 22.66 -4.56 -13.81
CA GLY A 147 21.34 -4.30 -14.39
C GLY A 147 20.27 -4.00 -13.34
N LEU A 148 20.33 -4.67 -12.18
CA LEU A 148 19.43 -4.41 -11.05
C LEU A 148 19.75 -3.06 -10.40
N GLU A 149 21.03 -2.73 -10.26
CA GLU A 149 21.48 -1.42 -9.75
C GLU A 149 20.93 -0.28 -10.61
N GLN A 150 21.13 -0.36 -11.93
CA GLN A 150 20.64 0.66 -12.87
C GLN A 150 19.12 0.78 -12.84
N TRP A 151 18.40 -0.34 -12.79
CA TRP A 151 16.94 -0.33 -12.65
C TRP A 151 16.49 0.32 -11.35
N ALA A 152 17.14 0.03 -10.22
CA ALA A 152 16.78 0.60 -8.93
C ALA A 152 17.02 2.13 -8.91
N LEU A 153 18.18 2.58 -9.41
CA LEU A 153 18.51 4.00 -9.49
C LEU A 153 17.61 4.76 -10.46
N SER A 154 17.24 4.16 -11.61
CA SER A 154 16.32 4.81 -12.55
C SER A 154 14.92 4.98 -11.94
N ARG A 155 14.43 3.97 -11.22
CA ARG A 155 13.13 4.03 -10.54
C ARG A 155 13.08 5.08 -9.45
N GLU A 156 14.17 5.26 -8.71
CA GLU A 156 14.30 6.31 -7.72
C GLU A 156 14.25 7.70 -8.37
N SER A 157 15.05 7.89 -9.43
CA SER A 157 15.11 9.15 -10.18
C SER A 157 13.74 9.53 -10.78
N ASP A 158 13.03 8.58 -11.39
CA ASP A 158 11.71 8.81 -12.00
C ASP A 158 10.68 9.27 -10.95
N THR A 159 10.71 8.65 -9.78
CA THR A 159 9.79 8.98 -8.69
C THR A 159 10.15 10.33 -8.06
N GLY A 160 11.44 10.57 -7.80
CA GLY A 160 11.93 11.83 -7.26
C GLY A 160 11.60 13.02 -8.16
N GLY A 161 11.78 12.87 -9.47
CA GLY A 161 11.39 13.89 -10.45
C GLY A 161 9.89 14.21 -10.41
N SER A 162 9.04 13.17 -10.28
CA SER A 162 7.59 13.34 -10.16
C SER A 162 7.20 14.06 -8.87
N ILE A 163 7.82 13.71 -7.73
CA ILE A 163 7.58 14.37 -6.44
C ILE A 163 7.99 15.85 -6.50
N ILE A 164 9.18 16.16 -7.01
CA ILE A 164 9.66 17.54 -7.14
C ILE A 164 8.70 18.36 -8.02
N ALA A 165 8.25 17.81 -9.14
CA ALA A 165 7.29 18.47 -10.02
C ALA A 165 5.92 18.71 -9.34
N LEU A 166 5.46 17.80 -8.48
CA LEU A 166 4.24 17.98 -7.69
C LEU A 166 4.40 19.01 -6.57
N LEU A 167 5.56 19.04 -5.91
CA LEU A 167 5.89 20.01 -4.85
C LEU A 167 6.13 21.42 -5.41
N GLY A 168 6.46 21.54 -6.69
CA GLY A 168 6.49 22.81 -7.41
C GLY A 168 5.13 23.49 -7.58
N ASP A 169 4.03 22.88 -7.12
CA ASP A 169 2.72 23.53 -6.95
C ASP A 169 2.55 23.98 -5.49
N THR A 170 3.01 25.20 -5.19
CA THR A 170 2.99 25.76 -3.83
C THR A 170 1.63 26.35 -3.44
N SER A 171 0.61 26.21 -4.29
CA SER A 171 -0.74 26.69 -3.97
C SER A 171 -1.38 25.84 -2.87
N PHE A 172 -2.22 26.46 -2.03
CA PHE A 172 -2.95 25.72 -0.98
C PHE A 172 -3.82 24.59 -1.56
N ALA A 173 -4.45 24.84 -2.71
CA ALA A 173 -5.25 23.84 -3.42
C ALA A 173 -4.36 22.69 -3.95
N GLY A 174 -3.19 23.01 -4.52
CA GLY A 174 -2.22 22.03 -5.00
C GLY A 174 -1.67 21.14 -3.89
N LEU A 175 -1.28 21.74 -2.75
CA LEU A 175 -0.83 21.01 -1.57
C LEU A 175 -1.92 20.08 -1.02
N THR A 176 -3.14 20.60 -0.86
CA THR A 176 -4.28 19.81 -0.36
C THR A 176 -4.58 18.65 -1.30
N ALA A 177 -4.58 18.88 -2.61
CA ALA A 177 -4.79 17.83 -3.61
C ALA A 177 -3.67 16.78 -3.56
N ASN A 178 -2.41 17.19 -3.41
CA ASN A 178 -1.28 16.26 -3.27
C ASN A 178 -1.44 15.38 -2.02
N ILE A 179 -1.80 15.95 -0.87
CA ILE A 179 -2.03 15.18 0.37
C ILE A 179 -3.16 14.17 0.18
N ILE A 180 -4.29 14.58 -0.42
CA ILE A 180 -5.43 13.68 -0.64
C ILE A 180 -5.03 12.53 -1.57
N VAL A 181 -4.39 12.85 -2.69
CA VAL A 181 -4.11 11.88 -3.77
C VAL A 181 -2.94 10.95 -3.46
N PHE A 182 -1.87 11.44 -2.84
CA PHE A 182 -0.64 10.67 -2.63
C PHE A 182 -0.46 10.15 -1.20
N ALA A 183 -1.22 10.66 -0.21
CA ALA A 183 -1.16 10.17 1.16
C ALA A 183 -2.47 9.51 1.60
N VAL A 184 -3.60 10.21 1.51
CA VAL A 184 -4.87 9.72 2.08
C VAL A 184 -5.46 8.56 1.27
N ILE A 185 -5.60 8.73 -0.04
CA ILE A 185 -6.19 7.71 -0.92
C ILE A 185 -5.37 6.40 -0.89
N PRO A 186 -4.03 6.43 -1.07
CA PRO A 186 -3.20 5.23 -0.96
C PRO A 186 -3.28 4.59 0.42
N ALA A 187 -3.18 5.36 1.50
CA ALA A 187 -3.26 4.82 2.86
C ALA A 187 -4.57 4.06 3.10
N ILE A 188 -5.71 4.59 2.65
CA ILE A 188 -6.99 3.90 2.79
C ILE A 188 -7.02 2.64 1.91
N SER A 189 -6.70 2.75 0.63
CA SER A 189 -6.82 1.63 -0.32
C SER A 189 -5.88 0.48 0.02
N GLU A 190 -4.65 0.81 0.41
CA GLU A 190 -3.64 -0.16 0.81
C GLU A 190 -3.99 -0.79 2.16
N GLU A 191 -4.46 -0.03 3.16
CA GLU A 191 -4.90 -0.60 4.44
C GLU A 191 -6.03 -1.62 4.25
N LEU A 192 -7.01 -1.33 3.38
CA LEU A 192 -8.11 -2.24 3.05
C LEU A 192 -7.59 -3.56 2.43
N PHE A 193 -6.62 -3.47 1.52
CA PHE A 193 -6.07 -4.65 0.85
C PHE A 193 -5.11 -5.44 1.76
N PHE A 194 -4.12 -4.77 2.34
CA PHE A 194 -3.07 -5.40 3.12
C PHE A 194 -3.57 -5.90 4.48
N ARG A 195 -4.23 -5.05 5.28
CA ARG A 195 -4.70 -5.48 6.61
C ARG A 195 -6.00 -6.27 6.53
N GLY A 196 -6.89 -5.87 5.62
CA GLY A 196 -8.17 -6.55 5.44
C GLY A 196 -8.03 -7.94 4.80
N PHE A 197 -7.46 -7.97 3.59
CA PHE A 197 -7.34 -9.21 2.82
C PHE A 197 -6.06 -9.99 3.13
N LEU A 198 -4.88 -9.41 2.88
CA LEU A 198 -3.61 -10.17 2.86
C LEU A 198 -3.24 -10.70 4.25
N LEU A 199 -3.09 -9.81 5.23
CA LEU A 199 -2.74 -10.16 6.60
C LEU A 199 -3.79 -11.08 7.21
N GLY A 200 -5.07 -10.75 7.03
CA GLY A 200 -6.16 -11.60 7.50
C GLY A 200 -6.04 -13.02 6.95
N THR A 201 -5.82 -13.17 5.65
CA THR A 201 -5.71 -14.49 5.00
C THR A 201 -4.45 -15.25 5.46
N LEU A 202 -3.30 -14.56 5.57
CA LEU A 202 -2.05 -15.16 6.04
C LEU A 202 -2.18 -15.70 7.47
N LYS A 203 -2.85 -14.96 8.37
CA LYS A 203 -3.08 -15.40 9.76
C LYS A 203 -3.84 -16.73 9.88
N ARG A 204 -4.55 -17.18 8.83
CA ARG A 204 -5.23 -18.48 8.84
C ARG A 204 -4.27 -19.68 8.74
N SER A 205 -3.08 -19.49 8.15
CA SER A 205 -2.10 -20.56 7.93
C SER A 205 -0.80 -20.40 8.72
N MET A 206 -0.51 -19.21 9.24
CA MET A 206 0.72 -18.95 9.99
C MET A 206 0.47 -18.10 11.23
N GLY A 207 1.44 -18.12 12.16
CA GLY A 207 1.39 -17.30 13.37
C GLY A 207 1.34 -15.80 13.08
N LEU A 208 0.77 -15.03 14.01
CA LEU A 208 0.56 -13.58 13.87
C LEU A 208 1.83 -12.83 13.43
N HIS A 209 2.96 -13.07 14.11
CA HIS A 209 4.20 -12.36 13.81
C HIS A 209 4.70 -12.65 12.40
N THR A 210 4.69 -13.92 11.98
CA THR A 210 5.10 -14.32 10.63
C THR A 210 4.20 -13.70 9.57
N ALA A 211 2.88 -13.69 9.80
CA ALA A 211 1.92 -13.06 8.89
C ALA A 211 2.13 -11.55 8.74
N VAL A 212 2.42 -10.85 9.85
CA VAL A 212 2.71 -9.40 9.84
C VAL A 212 3.98 -9.11 9.03
N TRP A 213 5.09 -9.78 9.35
CA TRP A 213 6.35 -9.55 8.65
C TRP A 213 6.29 -9.91 7.17
N LEU A 214 5.63 -11.02 6.82
CA LEU A 214 5.45 -11.40 5.43
C LEU A 214 4.58 -10.40 4.67
N SER A 215 3.49 -9.92 5.28
CA SER A 215 2.65 -8.86 4.70
C SER A 215 3.44 -7.57 4.49
N ALA A 216 4.30 -7.19 5.44
CA ALA A 216 5.13 -5.98 5.35
C ALA A 216 6.22 -6.09 4.26
N VAL A 217 6.83 -7.27 4.11
CA VAL A 217 7.77 -7.55 3.01
C VAL A 217 7.05 -7.48 1.67
N LEU A 218 5.88 -8.11 1.53
CA LEU A 218 5.10 -8.05 0.30
C LEU A 218 4.65 -6.61 -0.03
N PHE A 219 4.24 -5.84 0.98
CA PHE A 219 3.93 -4.42 0.85
C PHE A 219 5.11 -3.65 0.25
N SER A 220 6.31 -3.84 0.81
CA SER A 220 7.49 -3.15 0.30
C SER A 220 7.92 -3.59 -1.10
N ILE A 221 7.78 -4.87 -1.45
CA ILE A 221 8.13 -5.37 -2.80
C ILE A 221 7.22 -4.74 -3.86
N LEU A 222 5.92 -4.64 -3.57
CA LEU A 222 4.92 -4.14 -4.51
C LEU A 222 5.03 -2.62 -4.77
N HIS A 223 5.86 -1.90 -4.01
CA HIS A 223 6.22 -0.50 -4.28
C HIS A 223 7.30 -0.34 -5.36
N PHE A 224 8.02 -1.42 -5.73
CA PHE A 224 9.05 -1.40 -6.76
C PHE A 224 10.15 -0.33 -6.59
N GLN A 225 10.42 0.09 -5.34
CA GLN A 225 11.43 1.09 -5.00
C GLN A 225 12.42 0.49 -4.01
N PHE A 226 13.57 0.04 -4.52
CA PHE A 226 14.53 -0.74 -3.74
C PHE A 226 15.18 0.06 -2.60
N LEU A 227 15.49 1.34 -2.81
CA LEU A 227 16.23 2.14 -1.83
C LEU A 227 15.43 2.40 -0.53
N GLY A 228 14.11 2.46 -0.64
CA GLY A 228 13.20 2.54 0.51
C GLY A 228 12.67 1.18 0.99
N PHE A 229 13.27 0.06 0.58
CA PHE A 229 12.74 -1.26 0.90
C PHE A 229 12.65 -1.49 2.41
N PHE A 230 13.76 -1.37 3.13
CA PHE A 230 13.82 -1.66 4.55
C PHE A 230 12.94 -0.70 5.38
N SER A 231 12.91 0.57 5.00
CA SER A 231 12.08 1.56 5.68
C SER A 231 10.59 1.24 5.56
N ARG A 232 10.12 0.82 4.36
CA ARG A 232 8.73 0.39 4.15
C ARG A 232 8.39 -0.94 4.82
N VAL A 233 9.33 -1.88 4.90
CA VAL A 233 9.13 -3.13 5.66
C VAL A 233 8.86 -2.84 7.14
N VAL A 234 9.65 -1.95 7.75
CA VAL A 234 9.44 -1.56 9.15
C VAL A 234 8.09 -0.86 9.32
N LEU A 235 7.78 0.11 8.45
CA LEU A 235 6.50 0.84 8.51
C LEU A 235 5.29 -0.09 8.35
N GLY A 236 5.36 -1.06 7.45
CA GLY A 236 4.29 -2.04 7.23
C GLY A 236 4.12 -3.03 8.39
N ALA A 237 5.15 -3.22 9.23
CA ALA A 237 5.09 -4.09 10.39
C ALA A 237 4.52 -3.41 11.65
N LEU A 238 4.45 -2.07 11.67
CA LEU A 238 3.85 -1.26 12.75
C LEU A 238 2.30 -1.36 12.75
#